data_AF-A0A674HMY9-F1
#
_entry.id   AF-A0A674HMY9-F1
#
_cell.length_a   1.000
_cell.length_b   1.000
_cell.length_c   1.000
_cell.angle_alpha   90.00
_cell.angle_beta   90.00
_cell.angle_gamma   90.00
#
_symmetry.space_group_name_H-M   'P 1'
#
loop_
_entity.id
_entity.type
_entity.pdbx_description
1 polymer ?
#
loop_
_entity_poly.entity_id
_entity_poly.type
_entity_poly.pdbx_seq_one_letter_code
_entity_poly.pdbx_strand_id
1 'polypeptide(L)'
;AVALWCRLSPHAVPGDPAGCSVCCLSPWPRLQELCRLQRLRCRALGVTRRNLGDFEVELLCDYRRVRDEEFYLVKWRGYPSSANTWEPRRNLRCRGLLQQLHADLARAPGGPVRPGPRGLPARAVSYLAQKAEQRRALRRWERHLNRTRSHRGRIAVENEVDLHGPPRDFVYVNEYKVGAGVALTPVAAGCECRDCLAEATLAGGCCPGASRNRFAYNEAGQVRIRAGLPIYECNSRCRCGAECPNRVVQRGIRYDLCIFRTGDGRGWGVRTLQRIRKNSFVMEYVGEIITSEEAERRGQVYDRQGATYLFDLDYVEDVYTVDAAHYGNISHFVNHSCDPNLQVYNVFIENLDQRLPRIALFATRPIRAGEELTFDYNMHVDPVDAESTRMDSNFGLVGGSLGGSPRARGRIECKCGAASCRKYLF
;
A
#
# COMPACT_ATOMS: atom_id res chain seq x y z
N ALA A 1 44.21 -14.79 -15.00
CA ALA A 1 42.76 -14.56 -15.25
C ALA A 1 42.11 -13.55 -14.28
N VAL A 2 42.59 -13.35 -13.04
CA VAL A 2 41.98 -12.43 -12.06
C VAL A 2 42.36 -10.95 -12.26
N ALA A 3 43.43 -10.65 -13.00
CA ALA A 3 43.92 -9.28 -13.22
C ALA A 3 43.05 -8.39 -14.13
N LEU A 4 42.07 -8.95 -14.84
CA LEU A 4 41.27 -8.22 -15.84
C LEU A 4 40.05 -7.45 -15.28
N TRP A 5 39.87 -7.40 -13.95
CA TRP A 5 38.59 -6.96 -13.35
C TRP A 5 38.74 -6.03 -12.13
N CYS A 6 39.75 -5.15 -12.13
CA CYS A 6 40.10 -4.27 -11.01
C CYS A 6 40.36 -2.82 -11.50
N ARG A 7 39.82 -1.79 -10.82
CA ARG A 7 40.25 -0.38 -10.97
C ARG A 7 40.79 0.13 -9.63
N LEU A 8 41.92 0.82 -9.66
CA LEU A 8 42.54 1.46 -8.49
C LEU A 8 41.54 2.39 -7.77
N SER A 9 41.50 2.30 -6.45
CA SER A 9 40.73 3.20 -5.59
C SER A 9 41.38 4.59 -5.61
N PRO A 10 40.62 5.70 -5.73
CA PRO A 10 41.19 7.05 -5.81
C PRO A 10 41.72 7.59 -4.47
N HIS A 11 41.69 6.80 -3.39
CA HIS A 11 42.26 7.15 -2.09
C HIS A 11 43.48 6.27 -1.78
N ALA A 12 44.59 6.53 -2.47
CA ALA A 12 45.90 6.09 -2.03
C ALA A 12 46.60 7.28 -1.38
N VAL A 13 46.76 7.24 -0.05
CA VAL A 13 47.61 8.18 0.70
C VAL A 13 49.07 7.82 0.40
N PRO A 14 49.94 8.74 -0.04
CA PRO A 14 51.33 8.41 -0.29
C PRO A 14 52.06 8.19 1.04
N GLY A 15 52.58 6.98 1.29
CA GLY A 15 53.49 6.70 2.42
C GLY A 15 53.26 5.42 3.21
N ASP A 16 52.20 4.64 2.94
CA ASP A 16 51.96 3.37 3.63
C ASP A 16 52.44 2.16 2.77
N PRO A 17 53.45 1.38 3.20
CA PRO A 17 53.85 0.15 2.51
C PRO A 17 52.81 -0.97 2.61
N ALA A 18 51.75 -0.81 3.41
CA ALA A 18 50.68 -1.79 3.57
C ALA A 18 49.49 -1.53 2.62
N GLY A 19 49.64 -2.00 1.38
CA GLY A 19 48.54 -2.63 0.65
C GLY A 19 47.52 -1.70 0.00
N CYS A 20 47.83 -1.25 -1.21
CA CYS A 20 46.82 -0.76 -2.15
C CYS A 20 45.81 -1.90 -2.43
N SER A 21 44.60 -1.82 -1.86
CA SER A 21 43.54 -2.81 -2.09
C SER A 21 42.58 -2.31 -3.17
N VAL A 22 42.23 -3.19 -4.10
CA VAL A 22 41.28 -2.88 -5.19
C VAL A 22 39.98 -3.64 -4.95
N CYS A 23 38.85 -2.93 -4.99
CA CYS A 23 37.55 -3.56 -4.89
C CYS A 23 37.28 -4.49 -6.07
N CYS A 24 36.92 -5.74 -5.78
CA CYS A 24 36.48 -6.69 -6.78
C CYS A 24 35.16 -6.22 -7.41
N LEU A 25 35.17 -5.95 -8.72
CA LEU A 25 33.98 -5.51 -9.47
C LEU A 25 32.97 -6.64 -9.70
N SER A 26 33.36 -7.90 -9.47
CA SER A 26 32.45 -9.03 -9.61
C SER A 26 31.48 -9.07 -8.42
N PRO A 27 30.16 -9.05 -8.67
CA PRO A 27 29.18 -9.18 -7.61
C PRO A 27 29.29 -10.56 -6.96
N TRP A 28 28.97 -10.62 -5.67
CA TRP A 28 29.07 -11.82 -4.82
C TRP A 28 28.60 -13.14 -5.46
N PRO A 29 27.44 -13.18 -6.16
CA PRO A 29 26.98 -14.41 -6.83
C PRO A 29 27.94 -14.94 -7.91
N ARG A 30 28.63 -14.06 -8.64
CA ARG A 30 29.59 -14.46 -9.68
C ARG A 30 30.86 -15.06 -9.09
N LEU A 31 31.28 -14.57 -7.92
CA LEU A 31 32.42 -15.15 -7.20
C LEU A 31 32.09 -16.53 -6.63
N GLN A 32 30.87 -16.71 -6.10
CA GLN A 32 30.38 -18.03 -5.67
C GLN A 32 30.35 -19.02 -6.84
N GLU A 33 29.91 -18.60 -8.02
CA GLU A 33 29.90 -19.41 -9.24
C GLU A 33 31.31 -19.86 -9.64
N LEU A 34 32.28 -18.95 -9.73
CA LEU A 34 33.66 -19.29 -10.06
C LEU A 34 34.24 -20.31 -9.08
N CYS A 35 33.92 -20.17 -7.79
CA CYS A 35 34.32 -21.16 -6.79
C CYS A 35 33.73 -22.55 -7.10
N ARG A 36 32.45 -22.64 -7.45
CA ARG A 36 31.80 -23.92 -7.78
C ARG A 36 32.39 -24.55 -9.04
N LEU A 37 32.56 -23.78 -10.11
CA LEU A 37 33.14 -24.25 -11.39
C LEU A 37 34.57 -24.77 -11.21
N GLN A 38 35.38 -24.09 -10.41
CA GLN A 38 36.75 -24.48 -10.12
C GLN A 38 36.88 -25.48 -8.96
N ARG A 39 35.75 -25.95 -8.40
CA ARG A 39 35.69 -26.82 -7.21
C ARG A 39 36.45 -26.27 -5.99
N LEU A 40 36.53 -24.95 -5.90
CA LEU A 40 37.17 -24.20 -4.81
C LEU A 40 36.20 -23.96 -3.66
N ARG A 41 36.73 -23.93 -2.44
CA ARG A 41 35.96 -23.63 -1.23
C ARG A 41 36.27 -22.22 -0.80
N CYS A 42 35.23 -21.48 -0.47
CA CYS A 42 35.36 -20.14 0.08
C CYS A 42 34.30 -19.94 1.16
N ARG A 43 34.70 -20.06 2.43
CA ARG A 43 33.81 -19.84 3.57
C ARG A 43 33.24 -18.42 3.57
N ALA A 44 34.06 -17.43 3.20
CA ALA A 44 33.64 -16.05 3.08
C ALA A 44 32.50 -15.88 2.06
N LEU A 45 32.46 -16.68 1.00
CA LEU A 45 31.39 -16.71 0.00
C LEU A 45 30.30 -17.75 0.31
N GLY A 46 30.35 -18.46 1.44
CA GLY A 46 29.42 -19.54 1.76
C GLY A 46 29.54 -20.80 0.89
N VAL A 47 30.61 -20.96 0.11
CA VAL A 47 30.87 -22.14 -0.74
C VAL A 47 31.71 -23.16 0.03
N THR A 48 31.13 -24.32 0.29
CA THR A 48 31.68 -25.41 1.11
C THR A 48 31.70 -26.71 0.31
N ARG A 49 32.45 -27.74 0.78
CA ARG A 49 32.42 -29.09 0.16
C ARG A 49 30.99 -29.63 -0.05
N ARG A 50 30.07 -29.30 0.86
CA ARG A 50 28.72 -29.87 0.92
C ARG A 50 27.77 -29.26 -0.11
N ASN A 51 28.05 -28.05 -0.60
CA ASN A 51 27.18 -27.30 -1.53
C ASN A 51 27.90 -26.88 -2.82
N LEU A 52 29.06 -27.50 -3.14
CA LEU A 52 29.81 -27.26 -4.37
C LEU A 52 28.97 -27.53 -5.63
N GLY A 53 28.04 -28.47 -5.56
CA GLY A 53 27.11 -28.80 -6.64
C GLY A 53 25.75 -28.10 -6.55
N ASP A 54 25.54 -27.22 -5.57
CA ASP A 54 24.25 -26.57 -5.38
C ASP A 54 24.19 -25.28 -6.22
N PHE A 55 23.32 -25.27 -7.23
CA PHE A 55 23.01 -24.11 -8.04
C PHE A 55 21.64 -23.53 -7.67
N GLU A 56 21.52 -22.21 -7.79
CA GLU A 56 20.27 -21.52 -7.43
C GLU A 56 19.29 -21.52 -8.59
N VAL A 57 18.06 -21.96 -8.32
CA VAL A 57 16.95 -21.92 -9.27
C VAL A 57 16.35 -20.52 -9.28
N GLU A 58 16.34 -19.87 -10.45
CA GLU A 58 15.66 -18.58 -10.65
C GLU A 58 14.18 -18.77 -10.90
N LEU A 59 13.81 -19.73 -11.75
CA LEU A 59 12.43 -20.01 -12.16
C LEU A 59 12.29 -21.46 -12.63
N LEU A 60 11.12 -22.04 -12.44
CA LEU A 60 10.71 -23.27 -13.11
C LEU A 60 9.85 -22.87 -14.33
N CYS A 61 10.38 -23.13 -15.53
CA CYS A 61 9.81 -22.62 -16.79
C CYS A 61 8.79 -23.57 -17.41
N ASP A 62 8.94 -24.87 -17.19
CA ASP A 62 8.13 -25.91 -17.81
C ASP A 62 8.07 -27.15 -16.92
N TYR A 63 7.11 -28.02 -17.18
CA TYR A 63 6.81 -29.22 -16.42
C TYR A 63 6.34 -30.34 -17.35
N ARG A 64 6.96 -31.51 -17.25
CA ARG A 64 6.57 -32.70 -18.01
C ARG A 64 6.50 -33.92 -17.11
N ARG A 65 5.67 -34.88 -17.50
CA ARG A 65 5.57 -36.17 -16.84
C ARG A 65 5.79 -37.28 -17.85
N VAL A 66 6.79 -38.12 -17.62
CA VAL A 66 7.12 -39.27 -18.48
C VAL A 66 6.97 -40.52 -17.65
N ARG A 67 6.01 -41.38 -18.02
CA ARG A 67 5.53 -42.48 -17.16
C ARG A 67 5.07 -41.90 -15.81
N ASP A 68 5.74 -42.23 -14.71
CA ASP A 68 5.47 -41.73 -13.36
C ASP A 68 6.58 -40.83 -12.80
N GLU A 69 7.55 -40.43 -13.62
CA GLU A 69 8.59 -39.47 -13.22
C GLU A 69 8.24 -38.04 -13.67
N GLU A 70 8.45 -37.11 -12.75
CA GLU A 70 8.24 -35.68 -12.95
C GLU A 70 9.56 -34.97 -13.25
N PHE A 71 9.56 -34.14 -14.30
CA PHE A 71 10.69 -33.32 -14.69
C PHE A 71 10.27 -31.86 -14.83
N TYR A 72 11.16 -30.95 -14.46
CA TYR A 72 10.93 -29.51 -14.51
C TYR A 72 12.05 -28.85 -15.29
N LEU A 73 11.72 -27.93 -16.19
CA LEU A 73 12.72 -27.15 -16.90
C LEU A 73 13.17 -25.99 -16.00
N VAL A 74 14.43 -26.01 -15.62
CA VAL A 74 15.00 -25.08 -14.65
C VAL A 74 15.68 -23.92 -15.37
N LYS A 75 15.27 -22.69 -15.06
CA LYS A 75 16.06 -21.49 -15.32
C LYS A 75 17.02 -21.27 -14.16
N TRP A 76 18.29 -21.44 -14.44
CA TRP A 76 19.35 -21.24 -13.45
C TRP A 76 19.63 -19.75 -13.26
N ARG A 77 19.79 -19.32 -12.00
CA ARG A 77 20.07 -17.93 -11.67
C ARG A 77 21.45 -17.53 -12.18
N GLY A 78 21.52 -16.44 -12.93
CA GLY A 78 22.76 -15.91 -13.49
C GLY A 78 23.18 -16.50 -14.84
N TYR A 79 22.48 -17.54 -15.32
CA TYR A 79 22.76 -18.17 -16.61
C TYR A 79 21.80 -17.70 -17.71
N PRO A 80 22.19 -17.75 -19.00
CA PRO A 80 21.25 -17.52 -20.10
C PRO A 80 20.22 -18.65 -20.20
N SER A 81 19.07 -18.39 -20.82
CA SER A 81 18.01 -19.40 -21.00
C SER A 81 18.44 -20.59 -21.86
N SER A 82 19.51 -20.46 -22.66
CA SER A 82 20.12 -21.57 -23.41
C SER A 82 20.76 -22.63 -22.51
N ALA A 83 21.06 -22.29 -21.26
CA ALA A 83 21.60 -23.20 -20.26
C ALA A 83 20.50 -23.90 -19.43
N ASN A 84 19.22 -23.69 -19.73
CA ASN A 84 18.13 -24.34 -19.00
C ASN A 84 18.20 -25.86 -19.18
N THR A 85 18.02 -26.61 -18.09
CA THR A 85 18.06 -28.08 -18.10
C THR A 85 16.80 -28.67 -17.49
N TRP A 86 16.43 -29.87 -17.96
CA TRP A 86 15.34 -30.64 -17.37
C TRP A 86 15.85 -31.41 -16.16
N GLU A 87 15.35 -31.06 -14.99
CA GLU A 87 15.73 -31.70 -13.73
C GLU A 87 14.59 -32.58 -13.19
N PRO A 88 14.88 -33.82 -12.76
CA PRO A 88 13.88 -34.65 -12.10
C PRO A 88 13.50 -34.07 -10.73
N ARG A 89 12.26 -34.29 -10.30
CA ARG A 89 11.72 -33.79 -9.02
C ARG A 89 12.63 -34.04 -7.81
N ARG A 90 13.31 -35.19 -7.78
CA ARG A 90 14.24 -35.60 -6.70
C ARG A 90 15.45 -34.67 -6.54
N ASN A 91 15.86 -33.98 -7.60
CA ASN A 91 16.98 -33.03 -7.57
C ASN A 91 16.56 -31.67 -7.01
N LEU A 92 15.26 -31.34 -7.04
CA LEU A 92 14.76 -30.01 -6.71
C LEU A 92 14.39 -29.89 -5.22
N ARG A 93 15.18 -29.09 -4.50
CA ARG A 93 14.94 -28.74 -3.09
C ARG A 93 14.14 -27.43 -2.91
N CYS A 94 13.83 -26.73 -4.00
CA CYS A 94 13.11 -25.46 -4.01
C CYS A 94 11.58 -25.63 -3.82
N ARG A 95 11.17 -26.10 -2.63
CA ARG A 95 9.76 -26.39 -2.30
C ARG A 95 8.80 -25.24 -2.64
N GLY A 96 9.18 -24.00 -2.36
CA GLY A 96 8.36 -22.81 -2.65
C GLY A 96 8.13 -22.59 -4.14
N LEU A 97 9.16 -22.76 -4.99
CA LEU A 97 9.02 -22.62 -6.44
C LEU A 97 8.18 -23.73 -7.05
N LEU A 98 8.31 -24.96 -6.53
CA LEU A 98 7.48 -26.09 -6.95
C LEU A 98 6.00 -25.85 -6.60
N GLN A 99 5.71 -25.46 -5.36
CA GLN A 99 4.35 -25.11 -4.93
C GLN A 99 3.78 -23.98 -5.76
N GLN A 100 4.59 -22.95 -6.05
CA GLN A 100 4.18 -21.81 -6.87
C GLN A 100 3.82 -22.23 -8.29
N LEU A 101 4.67 -23.01 -8.96
CA LEU A 101 4.40 -23.49 -10.32
C LEU A 101 3.09 -24.28 -10.36
N HIS A 102 2.87 -25.20 -9.42
CA HIS A 102 1.63 -25.99 -9.38
C HIS A 102 0.39 -25.14 -9.10
N ALA A 103 0.49 -24.15 -8.21
CA ALA A 103 -0.58 -23.18 -7.97
C ALA A 103 -0.90 -22.37 -9.23
N ASP A 104 0.12 -21.95 -9.98
CA ASP A 104 -0.04 -21.21 -11.24
C ASP A 104 -0.70 -22.07 -12.31
N LEU A 105 -0.31 -23.33 -12.44
CA LEU A 105 -0.92 -24.26 -13.38
C LEU A 105 -2.38 -24.56 -13.05
N ALA A 106 -2.73 -24.64 -11.76
CA ALA A 106 -4.11 -24.81 -11.30
C ALA A 106 -4.98 -23.58 -11.60
N ARG A 107 -4.39 -22.38 -11.64
CA ARG A 107 -5.06 -21.09 -11.87
C ARG A 107 -4.83 -20.52 -13.27
N ALA A 108 -4.26 -21.31 -14.17
CA ALA A 108 -3.94 -20.86 -15.51
C ALA A 108 -5.22 -20.42 -16.27
N PRO A 109 -5.12 -19.41 -17.15
CA PRO A 109 -6.23 -19.01 -17.99
C PRO A 109 -6.77 -20.20 -18.81
N GLY A 110 -8.09 -20.40 -18.81
CA GLY A 110 -8.74 -21.56 -19.43
C GLY A 110 -8.73 -22.83 -18.57
N GLY A 111 -8.43 -22.73 -17.28
CA GLY A 111 -8.55 -23.79 -16.30
C GLY A 111 -7.25 -24.57 -16.04
N PRO A 112 -7.28 -25.53 -15.11
CA PRO A 112 -6.10 -26.29 -14.69
C PRO A 112 -5.38 -26.98 -15.84
N VAL A 113 -4.06 -26.77 -15.95
CA VAL A 113 -3.23 -27.36 -17.00
C VAL A 113 -2.53 -28.61 -16.50
N ARG A 114 -2.61 -29.70 -17.27
CA ARG A 114 -1.88 -30.95 -17.01
C ARG A 114 -0.66 -31.08 -17.92
N PRO A 115 0.45 -31.66 -17.44
CA PRO A 115 1.64 -31.89 -18.26
C PRO A 115 1.42 -33.00 -19.28
N GLY A 116 2.04 -32.88 -20.45
CA GLY A 116 2.25 -33.98 -21.38
C GLY A 116 3.65 -34.61 -21.23
N PRO A 117 3.96 -35.66 -22.01
CA PRO A 117 5.30 -36.25 -22.03
C PRO A 117 6.38 -35.32 -22.60
N ARG A 118 5.98 -34.36 -23.45
CA ARG A 118 6.89 -33.40 -24.08
C ARG A 118 6.99 -32.04 -23.35
N GLY A 119 6.19 -31.79 -22.32
CA GLY A 119 6.09 -30.48 -21.67
C GLY A 119 4.66 -30.00 -21.49
N LEU A 120 4.53 -28.77 -21.00
CA LEU A 120 3.27 -28.04 -20.96
C LEU A 120 2.93 -27.47 -22.36
N PRO A 121 1.65 -27.19 -22.63
CA PRO A 121 1.27 -26.41 -23.80
C PRO A 121 1.95 -25.03 -23.82
N ALA A 122 2.30 -24.51 -25.01
CA ALA A 122 2.99 -23.23 -25.16
C ALA A 122 2.30 -22.05 -24.43
N ARG A 123 0.95 -22.04 -24.39
CA ARG A 123 0.17 -21.05 -23.64
C ARG A 123 0.48 -21.05 -22.14
N ALA A 124 0.69 -22.22 -21.55
CA ALA A 124 0.98 -22.37 -20.13
C ALA A 124 2.43 -22.00 -19.81
N VAL A 125 3.38 -22.39 -20.66
CA VAL A 125 4.79 -21.96 -20.56
C VAL A 125 4.89 -20.43 -20.62
N SER A 126 4.22 -19.81 -21.59
CA SER A 126 4.18 -18.35 -21.71
C SER A 126 3.55 -17.68 -20.49
N TYR A 127 2.44 -18.23 -19.98
CA TYR A 127 1.78 -17.75 -18.76
C TYR A 127 2.70 -17.82 -17.54
N LEU A 128 3.41 -18.94 -17.32
CA LEU A 128 4.36 -19.10 -16.22
C LEU A 128 5.50 -18.07 -16.27
N ALA A 129 6.04 -17.82 -17.47
CA ALA A 129 7.08 -16.81 -17.68
C ALA A 129 6.56 -15.41 -17.32
N GLN A 130 5.38 -15.03 -17.83
CA GLN A 130 4.73 -13.75 -17.53
C GLN A 130 4.43 -13.60 -16.03
N LYS A 131 3.91 -14.65 -15.38
CA LYS A 131 3.69 -14.67 -13.92
C LYS A 131 4.97 -14.45 -13.13
N ALA A 132 6.07 -15.07 -13.55
CA ALA A 132 7.37 -14.90 -12.90
C ALA A 132 7.89 -13.47 -13.01
N GLU A 133 7.81 -12.87 -14.20
CA GLU A 133 8.19 -11.47 -14.42
C GLU A 133 7.32 -10.50 -13.62
N GLN A 134 6.00 -10.74 -13.62
CA GLN A 134 5.04 -9.99 -12.82
C GLN A 134 5.42 -10.04 -11.34
N ARG A 135 5.63 -11.22 -10.75
CA ARG A 135 6.02 -11.35 -9.33
C ARG A 135 7.34 -10.64 -9.02
N ARG A 136 8.32 -10.66 -9.94
CA ARG A 136 9.56 -9.89 -9.76
C ARG A 136 9.30 -8.39 -9.78
N ALA A 137 8.42 -7.92 -10.65
CA ALA A 137 8.02 -6.51 -10.69
C ALA A 137 7.28 -6.07 -9.41
N LEU A 138 6.31 -6.87 -8.95
CA LEU A 138 5.57 -6.61 -7.71
C LEU A 138 6.52 -6.60 -6.49
N ARG A 139 7.48 -7.54 -6.39
CA ARG A 139 8.52 -7.52 -5.33
C ARG A 139 9.46 -6.32 -5.40
N ARG A 140 9.70 -5.74 -6.59
CA ARG A 140 10.45 -4.48 -6.70
C ARG A 140 9.62 -3.32 -6.18
N TRP A 141 8.36 -3.27 -6.56
CA TRP A 141 7.42 -2.23 -6.12
C TRP A 141 7.17 -2.28 -4.61
N GLU A 142 6.91 -3.46 -4.04
CA GLU A 142 6.78 -3.66 -2.59
C GLU A 142 8.00 -3.12 -1.82
N ARG A 143 9.22 -3.44 -2.29
CA ARG A 143 10.46 -2.91 -1.69
C ARG A 143 10.57 -1.39 -1.82
N HIS A 144 10.10 -0.83 -2.93
CA HIS A 144 10.07 0.62 -3.11
C HIS A 144 9.09 1.26 -2.12
N LEU A 145 7.84 0.79 -2.04
CA LEU A 145 6.84 1.26 -1.08
C LEU A 145 7.36 1.24 0.36
N ASN A 146 7.96 0.12 0.79
CA ASN A 146 8.48 0.00 2.15
C ASN A 146 9.73 0.83 2.44
N ARG A 147 10.46 1.29 1.42
CA ARG A 147 11.58 2.24 1.56
C ARG A 147 11.09 3.69 1.61
N THR A 148 9.99 3.99 0.93
CA THR A 148 9.42 5.34 0.83
C THR A 148 8.53 5.68 2.02
N ARG A 149 7.84 4.70 2.62
CA ARG A 149 6.93 4.93 3.75
C ARG A 149 7.64 5.54 4.97
N SER A 150 6.99 6.46 5.67
CA SER A 150 7.45 7.06 6.94
C SER A 150 6.82 6.43 8.19
N HIS A 151 5.86 5.52 8.02
CA HIS A 151 5.11 4.89 9.12
C HIS A 151 5.58 3.46 9.43
N ARG A 152 5.17 2.92 10.59
CA ARG A 152 5.67 1.62 11.09
C ARG A 152 5.07 0.39 10.39
N GLY A 153 3.80 0.44 9.98
CA GLY A 153 3.10 -0.69 9.36
C GLY A 153 3.61 -1.04 7.95
N ARG A 154 4.03 -2.29 7.72
CA ARG A 154 4.60 -2.75 6.43
C ARG A 154 3.55 -2.80 5.34
N ILE A 155 3.98 -2.66 4.09
CA ILE A 155 3.10 -2.78 2.91
C ILE A 155 3.51 -4.01 2.12
N ALA A 156 2.65 -5.03 2.06
CA ALA A 156 2.82 -6.17 1.17
C ALA A 156 2.12 -5.92 -0.17
N VAL A 157 2.56 -6.57 -1.25
CA VAL A 157 1.91 -6.51 -2.55
C VAL A 157 1.70 -7.91 -3.12
N GLU A 158 0.46 -8.26 -3.43
CA GLU A 158 0.09 -9.60 -3.91
C GLU A 158 -0.85 -9.56 -5.12
N ASN A 159 -0.56 -10.36 -6.14
CA ASN A 159 -1.49 -10.58 -7.25
C ASN A 159 -1.47 -12.04 -7.68
N GLU A 160 -2.50 -12.76 -7.27
CA GLU A 160 -2.73 -14.15 -7.62
C GLU A 160 -3.98 -14.34 -8.49
N VAL A 161 -4.52 -13.25 -9.04
CA VAL A 161 -5.74 -13.23 -9.86
C VAL A 161 -5.42 -13.10 -11.35
N ASP A 162 -4.59 -12.14 -11.72
CA ASP A 162 -4.27 -11.84 -13.12
C ASP A 162 -2.78 -11.51 -13.31
N LEU A 163 -2.42 -11.00 -14.48
CA LEU A 163 -1.04 -10.64 -14.86
C LEU A 163 -0.72 -9.13 -14.69
N HIS A 164 -1.60 -8.34 -14.07
CA HIS A 164 -1.32 -6.91 -13.85
C HIS A 164 -0.12 -6.70 -12.92
N GLY A 165 0.87 -5.97 -13.41
CA GLY A 165 2.02 -5.51 -12.62
C GLY A 165 1.72 -4.27 -11.79
N PRO A 166 2.77 -3.65 -11.20
CA PRO A 166 2.65 -2.37 -10.52
C PRO A 166 1.96 -1.29 -11.39
N PRO A 167 1.18 -0.37 -10.78
CA PRO A 167 0.65 0.78 -11.50
C PRO A 167 1.81 1.63 -12.07
N ARG A 168 1.62 2.16 -13.29
CA ARG A 168 2.69 2.88 -14.01
C ARG A 168 2.83 4.34 -13.57
N ASP A 169 1.70 5.01 -13.33
CA ASP A 169 1.64 6.47 -13.11
C ASP A 169 1.21 6.82 -11.67
N PHE A 170 1.79 6.12 -10.70
CA PHE A 170 1.51 6.31 -9.27
C PHE A 170 2.80 6.54 -8.47
N VAL A 171 2.80 7.59 -7.66
CA VAL A 171 3.90 7.98 -6.77
C VAL A 171 3.42 7.90 -5.33
N TYR A 172 4.11 7.08 -4.53
CA TYR A 172 3.79 6.96 -3.11
C TYR A 172 4.24 8.20 -2.34
N VAL A 173 3.33 8.87 -1.65
CA VAL A 173 3.60 10.01 -0.76
C VAL A 173 3.09 9.72 0.64
N ASN A 174 3.74 10.31 1.66
CA ASN A 174 3.37 10.12 3.06
C ASN A 174 2.48 11.24 3.61
N GLU A 175 2.56 12.41 3.00
CA GLU A 175 1.88 13.64 3.41
C GLU A 175 1.22 14.26 2.18
N TYR A 176 0.33 15.24 2.39
CA TYR A 176 -0.24 16.00 1.28
C TYR A 176 0.82 16.69 0.44
N LYS A 177 0.60 16.70 -0.87
CA LYS A 177 1.33 17.56 -1.80
C LYS A 177 0.49 18.81 -2.06
N VAL A 178 1.00 19.98 -1.72
CA VAL A 178 0.27 21.23 -1.90
C VAL A 178 0.34 21.64 -3.37
N GLY A 179 -0.82 21.75 -4.02
CA GLY A 179 -0.95 22.21 -5.41
C GLY A 179 -0.86 23.74 -5.54
N ALA A 180 -0.80 24.21 -6.78
CA ALA A 180 -0.78 25.64 -7.06
C ALA A 180 -2.07 26.32 -6.56
N GLY A 181 -1.95 27.52 -5.97
CA GLY A 181 -3.09 28.27 -5.45
C GLY A 181 -3.58 27.84 -4.06
N VAL A 182 -2.95 26.83 -3.44
CA VAL A 182 -3.29 26.38 -2.08
C VAL A 182 -2.25 26.90 -1.09
N ALA A 183 -2.70 27.57 -0.02
CA ALA A 183 -1.82 28.06 1.04
C ALA A 183 -2.17 27.39 2.37
N LEU A 184 -1.20 26.69 2.97
CA LEU A 184 -1.34 26.13 4.31
C LEU A 184 -0.91 27.18 5.34
N THR A 185 -1.77 27.47 6.32
CA THR A 185 -1.44 28.36 7.43
C THR A 185 -0.97 27.51 8.63
N PRO A 186 0.30 27.63 9.06
CA PRO A 186 0.78 26.89 10.22
C PRO A 186 0.02 27.32 11.49
N VAL A 187 -0.19 26.36 12.38
CA VAL A 187 -0.83 26.62 13.66
C VAL A 187 0.01 27.57 14.54
N ALA A 188 -0.65 28.57 15.12
CA ALA A 188 -0.01 29.62 15.89
C ALA A 188 0.29 29.21 17.35
N ALA A 189 -0.50 28.30 17.92
CA ALA A 189 -0.43 27.95 19.34
C ALA A 189 -0.61 26.44 19.58
N GLY A 190 -0.08 25.97 20.71
CA GLY A 190 -0.29 24.63 21.22
C GLY A 190 -0.66 24.65 22.70
N CYS A 191 -1.06 23.51 23.24
CA CYS A 191 -1.38 23.39 24.65
C CYS A 191 -0.13 23.34 25.54
N GLU A 192 -0.28 23.73 26.80
CA GLU A 192 0.76 23.68 27.84
C GLU A 192 0.58 22.52 28.84
N CYS A 193 -0.38 21.64 28.56
CA CYS A 193 -0.77 20.51 29.40
C CYS A 193 0.43 19.62 29.77
N ARG A 194 0.37 19.08 31.00
CA ARG A 194 1.25 17.98 31.44
C ARG A 194 0.61 16.64 31.14
N ASP A 195 -0.70 16.55 31.33
CA ASP A 195 -1.52 15.39 30.97
C ASP A 195 -2.73 15.82 30.14
N CYS A 196 -2.60 15.69 28.82
CA CYS A 196 -3.65 16.10 27.88
C CYS A 196 -4.97 15.34 28.03
N LEU A 197 -4.96 14.12 28.58
CA LEU A 197 -6.18 13.34 28.75
C LEU A 197 -6.90 13.73 30.04
N ALA A 198 -6.16 13.87 31.14
CA ALA A 198 -6.75 14.32 32.41
C ALA A 198 -7.25 15.76 32.34
N GLU A 199 -6.51 16.65 31.66
CA GLU A 199 -6.83 18.07 31.52
C GLU A 199 -7.86 18.35 30.40
N ALA A 200 -8.39 17.31 29.74
CA ALA A 200 -9.35 17.44 28.65
C ALA A 200 -10.71 18.04 29.05
N THR A 201 -11.06 17.98 30.33
CA THR A 201 -12.38 18.41 30.86
C THR A 201 -12.37 19.80 31.49
N LEU A 202 -11.20 20.43 31.62
CA LEU A 202 -11.04 21.74 32.23
C LEU A 202 -11.41 22.86 31.22
N ALA A 203 -11.97 23.97 31.72
CA ALA A 203 -12.19 25.17 30.91
C ALA A 203 -10.83 25.73 30.45
N GLY A 204 -10.60 25.77 29.13
CA GLY A 204 -9.27 26.04 28.56
C GLY A 204 -8.34 24.83 28.46
N GLY A 205 -8.90 23.60 28.48
CA GLY A 205 -8.17 22.34 28.39
C GLY A 205 -7.33 22.14 27.11
N CYS A 206 -6.94 20.90 26.84
CA CYS A 206 -6.11 20.53 25.68
C CYS A 206 -6.65 21.07 24.34
N CYS A 207 -5.88 20.99 23.25
CA CYS A 207 -6.23 21.50 21.90
C CYS A 207 -7.69 21.33 21.46
N PRO A 208 -8.37 20.18 21.69
CA PRO A 208 -9.80 20.06 21.43
C PRO A 208 -10.65 21.12 22.15
N GLY A 209 -10.43 21.31 23.44
CA GLY A 209 -11.16 22.26 24.28
C GLY A 209 -10.92 23.72 23.86
N ALA A 210 -9.68 24.08 23.50
CA ALA A 210 -9.37 25.39 22.92
C ALA A 210 -10.14 25.65 21.61
N SER A 211 -10.34 24.60 20.81
CA SER A 211 -11.18 24.62 19.60
C SER A 211 -12.67 24.40 19.88
N ARG A 212 -13.13 24.45 21.14
CA ARG A 212 -14.53 24.20 21.57
C ARG A 212 -15.08 22.83 21.16
N ASN A 213 -14.20 21.83 21.10
CA ASN A 213 -14.50 20.46 20.72
C ASN A 213 -14.13 19.46 21.83
N ARG A 214 -14.70 18.25 21.76
CA ARG A 214 -14.44 17.19 22.73
C ARG A 214 -13.14 16.46 22.40
N PHE A 215 -12.49 15.95 23.45
CA PHE A 215 -11.35 15.05 23.28
C PHE A 215 -11.77 13.79 22.52
N ALA A 216 -11.05 13.47 21.44
CA ALA A 216 -11.52 12.49 20.47
C ALA A 216 -11.25 11.04 20.88
N TYR A 217 -10.22 10.79 21.69
CA TYR A 217 -9.68 9.44 21.92
C TYR A 217 -9.84 8.96 23.36
N ASN A 218 -9.94 7.65 23.56
CA ASN A 218 -9.73 7.03 24.87
C ASN A 218 -8.23 6.73 25.09
N GLU A 219 -7.88 6.18 26.27
CA GLU A 219 -6.52 5.77 26.63
C GLU A 219 -5.88 4.77 25.65
N ALA A 220 -6.70 3.98 24.95
CA ALA A 220 -6.25 3.01 23.95
C ALA A 220 -6.05 3.64 22.55
N GLY A 221 -6.23 4.95 22.39
CA GLY A 221 -6.13 5.65 21.10
C GLY A 221 -7.32 5.37 20.17
N GLN A 222 -8.45 4.91 20.71
CA GLN A 222 -9.66 4.64 19.93
C GLN A 222 -10.57 5.87 19.93
N VAL A 223 -11.08 6.23 18.75
CA VAL A 223 -12.02 7.36 18.62
C VAL A 223 -13.31 7.10 19.42
N ARG A 224 -13.82 8.13 20.08
CA ARG A 224 -15.02 8.13 20.93
C ARG A 224 -16.07 9.13 20.45
N ILE A 225 -15.66 10.11 19.65
CA ILE A 225 -16.59 11.06 19.05
C ILE A 225 -17.30 10.45 17.84
N ARG A 226 -18.52 10.91 17.58
CA ARG A 226 -19.34 10.48 16.44
C ARG A 226 -18.71 10.96 15.12
N ALA A 227 -18.97 10.22 14.04
CA ALA A 227 -18.63 10.68 12.70
C ALA A 227 -19.31 12.04 12.40
N GLY A 228 -18.67 12.86 11.58
CA GLY A 228 -19.09 14.25 11.31
C GLY A 228 -18.55 15.28 12.31
N LEU A 229 -18.15 14.89 13.53
CA LEU A 229 -17.44 15.78 14.44
C LEU A 229 -15.93 15.80 14.12
N PRO A 230 -15.28 16.99 14.14
CA PRO A 230 -13.87 17.11 13.84
C PRO A 230 -12.99 16.60 14.98
N ILE A 231 -11.80 16.12 14.64
CA ILE A 231 -10.77 15.77 15.61
C ILE A 231 -9.68 16.86 15.61
N TYR A 232 -9.38 17.39 16.79
CA TYR A 232 -8.28 18.34 16.99
C TYR A 232 -7.15 17.67 17.78
N GLU A 233 -6.09 17.25 17.09
CA GLU A 233 -4.92 16.68 17.76
C GLU A 233 -4.01 17.76 18.35
N CYS A 234 -3.11 17.34 19.23
CA CYS A 234 -1.99 18.20 19.61
C CYS A 234 -1.02 18.35 18.43
N ASN A 235 -0.36 19.50 18.36
CA ASN A 235 0.50 19.90 17.24
C ASN A 235 1.94 20.16 17.69
N SER A 236 2.80 20.55 16.76
CA SER A 236 4.23 20.84 16.98
C SER A 236 4.50 21.96 18.00
N ARG A 237 3.52 22.83 18.28
CA ARG A 237 3.60 23.91 19.28
C ARG A 237 3.18 23.48 20.68
N CYS A 238 2.63 22.28 20.84
CA CYS A 238 2.19 21.78 22.14
C CYS A 238 3.38 21.30 22.98
N ARG A 239 3.30 21.51 24.30
CA ARG A 239 4.30 21.02 25.27
C ARG A 239 4.37 19.48 25.36
N CYS A 240 3.24 18.81 25.11
CA CYS A 240 3.15 17.36 25.23
C CYS A 240 4.01 16.61 24.18
N GLY A 241 4.63 15.51 24.60
CA GLY A 241 5.50 14.69 23.75
C GLY A 241 4.76 13.80 22.74
N ALA A 242 5.53 13.01 21.98
CA ALA A 242 5.01 12.12 20.93
C ALA A 242 4.03 11.05 21.43
N GLU A 243 4.17 10.62 22.70
CA GLU A 243 3.30 9.63 23.33
C GLU A 243 2.00 10.21 23.90
N CYS A 244 1.75 11.52 23.70
CA CYS A 244 0.50 12.17 24.10
C CYS A 244 -0.72 11.42 23.54
N PRO A 245 -1.74 11.09 24.37
CA PRO A 245 -2.94 10.38 23.93
C PRO A 245 -3.76 11.15 22.89
N ASN A 246 -3.53 12.45 22.73
CA ASN A 246 -4.10 13.29 21.67
C ASN A 246 -3.22 13.42 20.42
N ARG A 247 -2.34 12.44 20.18
CA ARG A 247 -1.50 12.31 18.98
C ARG A 247 -1.64 10.89 18.45
N VAL A 248 -2.70 10.59 17.70
CA VAL A 248 -3.01 9.25 17.19
C VAL A 248 -2.75 9.18 15.68
N VAL A 249 -3.37 10.07 14.90
CA VAL A 249 -3.28 10.12 13.45
C VAL A 249 -1.86 10.44 13.01
N GLN A 250 -1.24 11.45 13.63
CA GLN A 250 0.14 11.85 13.33
C GLN A 250 1.21 10.79 13.65
N ARG A 251 0.86 9.69 14.35
CA ARG A 251 1.78 8.55 14.55
C ARG A 251 1.85 7.63 13.32
N GLY A 252 1.02 7.88 12.31
CA GLY A 252 0.97 7.16 11.06
C GLY A 252 0.48 5.71 11.21
N ILE A 253 0.41 5.02 10.07
CA ILE A 253 -0.11 3.66 9.96
C ILE A 253 0.71 2.69 10.83
N ARG A 254 0.02 1.96 11.71
CA ARG A 254 0.62 0.98 12.65
C ARG A 254 0.43 -0.47 12.21
N TYR A 255 -0.51 -0.74 11.32
CA TYR A 255 -0.84 -2.08 10.86
C TYR A 255 -0.05 -2.45 9.60
N ASP A 256 0.43 -3.69 9.55
CA ASP A 256 0.88 -4.31 8.31
C ASP A 256 -0.33 -4.50 7.39
N LEU A 257 -0.28 -3.90 6.20
CA LEU A 257 -1.33 -3.88 5.20
C LEU A 257 -0.84 -4.54 3.90
N CYS A 258 -1.76 -5.03 3.08
CA CYS A 258 -1.46 -5.68 1.82
C CYS A 258 -2.31 -5.07 0.71
N ILE A 259 -1.63 -4.51 -0.31
CA ILE A 259 -2.25 -4.17 -1.58
C ILE A 259 -2.40 -5.48 -2.35
N PHE A 260 -3.64 -5.86 -2.66
CA PHE A 260 -3.93 -7.14 -3.32
C PHE A 260 -4.83 -6.95 -4.55
N ARG A 261 -4.73 -7.85 -5.53
CA ARG A 261 -5.64 -7.87 -6.68
C ARG A 261 -6.95 -8.55 -6.30
N THR A 262 -8.07 -7.86 -6.47
CA THR A 262 -9.42 -8.41 -6.24
C THR A 262 -9.81 -9.41 -7.33
N GLY A 263 -10.60 -10.42 -6.97
CA GLY A 263 -11.03 -11.48 -7.89
C GLY A 263 -12.29 -11.16 -8.71
N ASP A 264 -12.99 -10.08 -8.36
CA ASP A 264 -14.31 -9.68 -8.88
C ASP A 264 -14.25 -8.51 -9.87
N GLY A 265 -13.03 -8.09 -10.24
CA GLY A 265 -12.80 -7.05 -11.23
C GLY A 265 -12.82 -5.63 -10.67
N ARG A 266 -12.85 -5.43 -9.35
CA ARG A 266 -12.68 -4.09 -8.72
C ARG A 266 -11.25 -3.54 -8.82
N GLY A 267 -10.30 -4.34 -9.33
CA GLY A 267 -8.92 -3.94 -9.51
C GLY A 267 -8.08 -4.21 -8.27
N TRP A 268 -7.27 -3.24 -7.84
CA TRP A 268 -6.49 -3.35 -6.60
C TRP A 268 -7.37 -3.04 -5.40
N GLY A 269 -7.09 -3.68 -4.27
CA GLY A 269 -7.73 -3.49 -2.97
C GLY A 269 -6.68 -3.42 -1.87
N VAL A 270 -7.09 -3.03 -0.66
CA VAL A 270 -6.23 -3.09 0.53
C VAL A 270 -6.86 -4.03 1.54
N ARG A 271 -6.05 -4.88 2.17
CA ARG A 271 -6.47 -5.70 3.32
C ARG A 271 -5.50 -5.58 4.46
N THR A 272 -5.97 -5.77 5.68
CA THR A 272 -5.11 -5.82 6.86
C THR A 272 -4.49 -7.21 7.04
N LEU A 273 -3.23 -7.30 7.46
CA LEU A 273 -2.57 -8.59 7.80
C LEU A 273 -2.75 -8.99 9.26
N GLN A 274 -3.42 -8.15 10.06
CA GLN A 274 -3.68 -8.39 11.47
C GLN A 274 -5.06 -7.88 11.88
N ARG A 275 -5.53 -8.30 13.05
CA ARG A 275 -6.81 -7.82 13.59
C ARG A 275 -6.73 -6.34 13.93
N ILE A 276 -7.73 -5.56 13.51
CA ILE A 276 -7.90 -4.15 13.90
C ILE A 276 -9.09 -4.06 14.86
N ARG A 277 -8.94 -3.34 15.98
CA ARG A 277 -10.02 -3.11 16.94
C ARG A 277 -10.97 -2.03 16.43
N LYS A 278 -12.25 -2.12 16.80
CA LYS A 278 -13.24 -1.05 16.56
C LYS A 278 -12.70 0.30 17.02
N ASN A 279 -13.02 1.34 16.27
CA ASN A 279 -12.66 2.74 16.48
C ASN A 279 -11.15 3.03 16.47
N SER A 280 -10.32 2.15 15.91
CA SER A 280 -8.88 2.40 15.80
C SER A 280 -8.56 3.17 14.52
N PHE A 281 -7.63 4.11 14.59
CA PHE A 281 -7.05 4.76 13.41
C PHE A 281 -6.37 3.72 12.52
N VAL A 282 -6.61 3.76 11.21
CA VAL A 282 -6.06 2.80 10.24
C VAL A 282 -5.06 3.47 9.30
N MET A 283 -5.47 4.53 8.61
CA MET A 283 -4.64 5.29 7.67
C MET A 283 -5.25 6.67 7.37
N GLU A 284 -4.51 7.54 6.70
CA GLU A 284 -5.03 8.79 6.15
C GLU A 284 -5.29 8.65 4.65
N TYR A 285 -6.19 9.48 4.11
CA TYR A 285 -6.33 9.67 2.67
C TYR A 285 -5.49 10.86 2.24
N VAL A 286 -4.42 10.60 1.49
CA VAL A 286 -3.47 11.63 1.06
C VAL A 286 -3.35 11.67 -0.46
N GLY A 287 -3.09 12.87 -0.97
CA GLY A 287 -2.82 13.12 -2.37
C GLY A 287 -2.36 14.56 -2.61
N GLU A 288 -2.55 15.05 -3.83
CA GLU A 288 -2.33 16.45 -4.16
C GLU A 288 -3.56 17.27 -3.75
N ILE A 289 -3.38 18.30 -2.92
CA ILE A 289 -4.46 19.25 -2.62
C ILE A 289 -4.53 20.25 -3.76
N ILE A 290 -5.69 20.33 -4.41
CA ILE A 290 -5.97 21.23 -5.52
C ILE A 290 -7.24 22.04 -5.23
N THR A 291 -7.45 23.13 -5.97
CA THR A 291 -8.70 23.89 -5.90
C THR A 291 -9.84 23.09 -6.55
N SER A 292 -11.08 23.32 -6.13
CA SER A 292 -12.25 22.67 -6.74
C SER A 292 -12.36 22.95 -8.25
N GLU A 293 -11.90 24.13 -8.72
CA GLU A 293 -11.80 24.44 -10.16
C GLU A 293 -10.83 23.49 -10.91
N GLU A 294 -9.64 23.27 -10.34
CA GLU A 294 -8.66 22.35 -10.93
C GLU A 294 -9.15 20.90 -10.84
N ALA A 295 -9.86 20.54 -9.78
CA ALA A 295 -10.48 19.23 -9.61
C ALA A 295 -11.54 18.97 -10.69
N GLU A 296 -12.43 19.92 -10.95
CA GLU A 296 -13.42 19.84 -12.03
C GLU A 296 -12.74 19.66 -13.40
N ARG A 297 -11.69 20.46 -13.68
CA ARG A 297 -10.91 20.36 -14.92
C ARG A 297 -10.29 18.98 -15.12
N ARG A 298 -9.73 18.38 -14.06
CA ARG A 298 -9.16 17.01 -14.08
C ARG A 298 -10.25 15.93 -14.11
N GLY A 299 -11.34 16.15 -13.38
CA GLY A 299 -12.48 15.24 -13.24
C GLY A 299 -13.10 14.87 -14.57
N GLN A 300 -13.21 15.82 -15.51
CA GLN A 300 -13.68 15.54 -16.87
C GLN A 300 -12.87 14.45 -17.60
N VAL A 301 -11.56 14.35 -17.32
CA VAL A 301 -10.69 13.30 -17.88
C VAL A 301 -10.86 12.00 -17.10
N TYR A 302 -10.92 12.08 -15.77
CA TYR A 302 -11.03 10.93 -14.87
C TYR A 302 -12.35 10.19 -15.01
N ASP A 303 -13.47 10.90 -15.21
CA ASP A 303 -14.79 10.31 -15.43
C ASP A 303 -14.80 9.44 -16.69
N ARG A 304 -14.13 9.87 -17.77
CA ARG A 304 -13.99 9.07 -18.99
C ARG A 304 -13.13 7.82 -18.78
N GLN A 305 -12.26 7.84 -17.78
CA GLN A 305 -11.38 6.72 -17.42
C GLN A 305 -11.95 5.85 -16.29
N GLY A 306 -13.10 6.22 -15.71
CA GLY A 306 -13.69 5.56 -14.54
C GLY A 306 -12.82 5.66 -13.29
N ALA A 307 -12.00 6.71 -13.18
CA ALA A 307 -11.10 6.94 -12.05
C ALA A 307 -11.79 7.73 -10.93
N THR A 308 -11.69 7.26 -9.69
CA THR A 308 -12.46 7.78 -8.54
C THR A 308 -11.55 8.30 -7.43
N TYR A 309 -10.53 9.07 -7.80
CA TYR A 309 -9.44 9.46 -6.88
C TYR A 309 -9.58 10.87 -6.30
N LEU A 310 -10.60 11.62 -6.72
CA LEU A 310 -10.93 12.93 -6.19
C LEU A 310 -11.75 12.78 -4.91
N PHE A 311 -11.33 13.48 -3.86
CA PHE A 311 -12.01 13.53 -2.57
C PHE A 311 -12.22 14.99 -2.18
N ASP A 312 -13.46 15.45 -2.19
CA ASP A 312 -13.80 16.85 -1.89
C ASP A 312 -13.67 17.14 -0.39
N LEU A 313 -13.07 18.28 -0.03
CA LEU A 313 -12.86 18.71 1.36
C LEU A 313 -14.01 19.60 1.84
N ASP A 314 -15.22 19.08 1.75
CA ASP A 314 -16.49 19.80 1.95
C ASP A 314 -16.91 19.99 3.43
N TYR A 315 -15.95 19.93 4.38
CA TYR A 315 -16.27 20.04 5.81
C TYR A 315 -16.91 21.38 6.21
N VAL A 316 -16.47 22.48 5.59
CA VAL A 316 -17.08 23.82 5.78
C VAL A 316 -17.50 24.45 4.47
N GLU A 317 -16.65 24.38 3.44
CA GLU A 317 -16.87 24.95 2.11
C GLU A 317 -16.16 24.07 1.07
N ASP A 318 -16.78 23.89 -0.09
CA ASP A 318 -16.19 23.17 -1.23
C ASP A 318 -15.22 24.07 -2.00
N VAL A 319 -14.03 24.25 -1.43
CA VAL A 319 -12.95 25.09 -2.00
C VAL A 319 -11.78 24.26 -2.50
N TYR A 320 -11.56 23.09 -1.89
CA TYR A 320 -10.40 22.24 -2.15
C TYR A 320 -10.79 20.77 -2.27
N THR A 321 -10.01 20.03 -3.06
CA THR A 321 -10.16 18.59 -3.29
C THR A 321 -8.79 17.93 -3.14
N VAL A 322 -8.76 16.73 -2.58
CA VAL A 322 -7.58 15.85 -2.59
C VAL A 322 -7.63 14.96 -3.82
N ASP A 323 -6.68 15.12 -4.71
CA ASP A 323 -6.48 14.28 -5.90
C ASP A 323 -5.39 13.23 -5.64
N ALA A 324 -5.82 11.98 -5.47
CA ALA A 324 -4.92 10.85 -5.26
C ALA A 324 -4.51 10.12 -6.56
N ALA A 325 -4.85 10.62 -7.75
CA ALA A 325 -4.67 9.87 -9.00
C ALA A 325 -3.19 9.56 -9.31
N HIS A 326 -2.32 10.56 -9.11
CA HIS A 326 -0.88 10.45 -9.39
C HIS A 326 -0.01 10.37 -8.14
N TYR A 327 -0.38 11.10 -7.09
CA TYR A 327 0.32 11.11 -5.81
C TYR A 327 -0.65 10.60 -4.77
N GLY A 328 -0.31 9.54 -4.04
CA GLY A 328 -1.15 9.04 -2.96
C GLY A 328 -0.40 8.09 -2.04
N ASN A 329 -1.00 7.72 -0.91
CA ASN A 329 -0.49 6.64 -0.08
C ASN A 329 -1.25 5.33 -0.37
N ILE A 330 -1.23 4.38 0.56
CA ILE A 330 -1.94 3.12 0.42
C ILE A 330 -3.47 3.27 0.31
N SER A 331 -4.06 4.37 0.81
CA SER A 331 -5.50 4.65 0.72
C SER A 331 -6.00 4.77 -0.72
N HIS A 332 -5.13 5.11 -1.67
CA HIS A 332 -5.42 5.14 -3.11
C HIS A 332 -6.04 3.82 -3.61
N PHE A 333 -5.67 2.70 -2.99
CA PHE A 333 -6.12 1.36 -3.39
C PHE A 333 -7.31 0.85 -2.56
N VAL A 334 -7.89 1.65 -1.66
CA VAL A 334 -8.99 1.22 -0.79
C VAL A 334 -10.29 1.32 -1.57
N ASN A 335 -11.00 0.21 -1.71
CA ASN A 335 -12.22 0.14 -2.50
C ASN A 335 -13.45 0.68 -1.76
N HIS A 336 -14.46 1.01 -2.56
CA HIS A 336 -15.81 1.30 -2.08
C HIS A 336 -16.51 0.06 -1.49
N SER A 337 -17.31 0.27 -0.44
CA SER A 337 -18.38 -0.65 -0.03
C SER A 337 -19.62 0.11 0.44
N CYS A 338 -20.82 -0.41 0.14
CA CYS A 338 -22.08 0.10 0.69
C CYS A 338 -22.31 -0.34 2.15
N ASP A 339 -21.52 -1.31 2.65
CA ASP A 339 -21.41 -1.69 4.06
C ASP A 339 -19.92 -1.66 4.43
N PRO A 340 -19.34 -0.46 4.65
CA PRO A 340 -17.91 -0.30 4.85
C PRO A 340 -17.45 -0.69 6.26
N ASN A 341 -16.15 -0.97 6.39
CA ASN A 341 -15.52 -1.18 7.71
C ASN A 341 -14.63 -0.02 8.16
N LEU A 342 -14.51 1.03 7.34
CA LEU A 342 -13.82 2.28 7.65
C LEU A 342 -14.78 3.47 7.55
N GLN A 343 -14.58 4.43 8.45
CA GLN A 343 -15.25 5.72 8.50
C GLN A 343 -14.23 6.84 8.44
N VAL A 344 -14.57 7.89 7.71
CA VAL A 344 -13.74 9.10 7.61
C VAL A 344 -14.03 10.06 8.75
N TYR A 345 -12.95 10.69 9.24
CA TYR A 345 -12.96 11.81 10.17
C TYR A 345 -12.08 12.93 9.63
N ASN A 346 -12.55 14.18 9.79
CA ASN A 346 -11.76 15.38 9.55
C ASN A 346 -10.85 15.65 10.74
N VAL A 347 -9.56 15.89 10.49
CA VAL A 347 -8.53 16.01 11.53
C VAL A 347 -7.70 17.28 11.32
N PHE A 348 -7.51 18.01 12.40
CA PHE A 348 -6.73 19.25 12.44
C PHE A 348 -5.54 19.08 13.39
N ILE A 349 -4.34 19.37 12.89
CA ILE A 349 -3.06 19.18 13.60
C ILE A 349 -2.20 20.43 13.44
N GLU A 350 -1.37 20.46 12.39
CA GLU A 350 -0.47 21.58 12.09
C GLU A 350 -1.14 22.72 11.32
N ASN A 351 -2.32 22.46 10.75
CA ASN A 351 -3.18 23.43 10.09
C ASN A 351 -4.56 23.36 10.74
N LEU A 352 -5.10 24.52 11.13
CA LEU A 352 -6.42 24.64 11.74
C LEU A 352 -7.45 25.30 10.79
N ASP A 353 -7.05 25.63 9.55
CA ASP A 353 -7.99 26.06 8.52
C ASP A 353 -8.98 24.93 8.23
N GLN A 354 -10.25 25.15 8.56
CA GLN A 354 -11.30 24.15 8.45
C GLN A 354 -11.60 23.75 7.00
N ARG A 355 -11.15 24.54 6.02
CA ARG A 355 -11.25 24.22 4.58
C ARG A 355 -10.23 23.17 4.14
N LEU A 356 -9.21 22.91 4.96
CA LEU A 356 -8.09 22.03 4.65
C LEU A 356 -7.87 20.98 5.75
N PRO A 357 -8.89 20.17 6.08
CA PRO A 357 -8.74 19.09 7.05
C PRO A 357 -7.84 17.99 6.50
N ARG A 358 -7.18 17.26 7.41
CA ARG A 358 -6.63 15.94 7.08
C ARG A 358 -7.75 14.91 7.12
N ILE A 359 -7.74 13.99 6.18
CA ILE A 359 -8.73 12.91 6.09
C ILE A 359 -8.16 11.66 6.76
N ALA A 360 -8.75 11.25 7.88
CA ALA A 360 -8.34 10.04 8.59
C ALA A 360 -9.41 8.95 8.55
N LEU A 361 -9.01 7.71 8.30
CA LEU A 361 -9.86 6.53 8.27
C LEU A 361 -9.75 5.74 9.57
N PHE A 362 -10.87 5.55 10.25
CA PHE A 362 -11.01 4.78 11.48
C PHE A 362 -11.91 3.56 11.28
N ALA A 363 -11.61 2.46 11.97
CA ALA A 363 -12.43 1.25 11.88
C ALA A 363 -13.80 1.44 12.55
N THR A 364 -14.91 1.09 11.88
CA THR A 364 -16.29 1.18 12.45
C THR A 364 -16.64 -0.03 13.34
N ARG A 365 -15.96 -1.14 13.09
CA ARG A 365 -16.13 -2.42 13.79
C ARG A 365 -14.78 -3.15 13.91
N PRO A 366 -14.69 -4.26 14.68
CA PRO A 366 -13.49 -5.09 14.63
C PRO A 366 -13.31 -5.67 13.22
N ILE A 367 -12.09 -5.58 12.69
CA ILE A 367 -11.71 -6.06 11.35
C ILE A 367 -10.77 -7.25 11.52
N ARG A 368 -11.03 -8.34 10.80
CA ARG A 368 -10.24 -9.58 10.90
C ARG A 368 -8.96 -9.49 10.06
N ALA A 369 -7.95 -10.26 10.44
CA ALA A 369 -6.77 -10.44 9.59
C ALA A 369 -7.20 -11.04 8.24
N GLY A 370 -6.69 -10.49 7.14
CA GLY A 370 -7.02 -10.86 5.77
C GLY A 370 -8.28 -10.18 5.20
N GLU A 371 -9.04 -9.45 6.02
CA GLU A 371 -10.26 -8.76 5.57
C GLU A 371 -9.91 -7.50 4.75
N GLU A 372 -10.63 -7.29 3.64
CA GLU A 372 -10.51 -6.11 2.80
C GLU A 372 -10.98 -4.86 3.58
N LEU A 373 -10.24 -3.78 3.46
CA LEU A 373 -10.56 -2.47 4.00
C LEU A 373 -11.36 -1.69 2.95
N THR A 374 -12.49 -1.13 3.36
CA THR A 374 -13.40 -0.39 2.48
C THR A 374 -14.04 0.79 3.21
N PHE A 375 -14.32 1.87 2.47
CA PHE A 375 -15.10 3.01 2.95
C PHE A 375 -16.22 3.36 1.95
N ASP A 376 -17.22 4.12 2.39
CA ASP A 376 -18.25 4.61 1.47
C ASP A 376 -17.74 5.85 0.73
N TYR A 377 -17.55 5.75 -0.59
CA TYR A 377 -17.15 6.86 -1.46
C TYR A 377 -18.15 8.03 -1.47
N ASN A 378 -19.43 7.77 -1.20
CA ASN A 378 -20.44 8.83 -1.05
C ASN A 378 -20.54 9.32 0.39
N MET A 379 -19.71 8.79 1.30
CA MET A 379 -19.53 9.34 2.64
C MET A 379 -20.80 9.40 3.50
N HIS A 380 -21.78 8.53 3.24
CA HIS A 380 -22.98 8.48 4.06
C HIS A 380 -22.62 8.16 5.51
N VAL A 381 -23.13 8.98 6.42
CA VAL A 381 -23.07 8.70 7.86
C VAL A 381 -24.32 7.90 8.21
N ASP A 382 -24.15 6.74 8.87
CA ASP A 382 -25.29 5.92 9.28
C ASP A 382 -26.24 6.71 10.20
N PRO A 383 -27.58 6.68 9.96
CA PRO A 383 -28.55 7.43 10.75
C PRO A 383 -28.57 7.04 12.24
N VAL A 384 -28.15 5.81 12.56
CA VAL A 384 -28.06 5.30 13.95
C VAL A 384 -26.98 6.05 14.74
N ASP A 385 -25.98 6.62 14.05
CA ASP A 385 -25.00 7.53 14.63
C ASP A 385 -25.46 9.01 14.62
N ALA A 386 -26.60 9.31 13.97
CA ALA A 386 -27.17 10.66 13.81
C ALA A 386 -28.34 10.99 14.78
N GLU A 387 -29.03 9.98 15.32
CA GLU A 387 -30.20 10.21 16.19
C GLU A 387 -29.83 10.41 17.67
N SER A 388 -29.37 11.60 18.05
CA SER A 388 -29.73 12.25 19.33
C SER A 388 -29.10 13.62 19.43
N THR A 389 -29.79 14.63 18.89
CA THR A 389 -30.37 15.81 19.59
C THR A 389 -30.77 16.83 18.53
N ARG A 390 -31.96 17.41 18.67
CA ARG A 390 -32.52 18.52 17.87
C ARG A 390 -31.44 19.42 17.27
N MET A 391 -31.06 19.12 16.04
CA MET A 391 -30.36 20.03 15.14
C MET A 391 -31.24 20.11 13.91
N ASP A 392 -31.54 21.34 13.55
CA ASP A 392 -32.48 21.69 12.52
C ASP A 392 -32.20 20.92 11.22
N SER A 393 -33.30 20.57 10.58
CA SER A 393 -33.43 19.94 9.28
C SER A 393 -32.67 20.67 8.18
N ASN A 394 -31.33 20.56 8.17
CA ASN A 394 -30.49 21.13 7.12
C ASN A 394 -29.26 20.28 6.76
N PHE A 395 -28.98 19.17 7.45
CA PHE A 395 -27.93 18.22 7.05
C PHE A 395 -28.40 17.20 5.98
N GLY A 396 -29.69 17.26 5.60
CA GLY A 396 -30.27 16.46 4.50
C GLY A 396 -30.86 17.31 3.35
N LEU A 397 -30.68 18.63 3.38
CA LEU A 397 -31.29 19.57 2.41
C LEU A 397 -30.33 20.65 1.89
N VAL A 398 -29.02 20.55 2.16
CA VAL A 398 -27.97 21.35 1.50
C VAL A 398 -26.97 20.44 0.79
N GLY A 399 -27.51 19.44 0.09
CA GLY A 399 -26.82 18.67 -0.96
C GLY A 399 -27.60 18.68 -2.28
N GLY A 400 -28.57 19.59 -2.42
CA GLY A 400 -29.42 19.70 -3.59
C GLY A 400 -29.77 21.16 -3.87
N SER A 401 -29.38 21.63 -5.06
CA SER A 401 -29.71 22.92 -5.68
C SER A 401 -28.82 24.12 -5.33
N LEU A 402 -27.57 24.06 -5.79
CA LEU A 402 -27.00 25.17 -6.56
C LEU A 402 -26.44 24.62 -7.89
N GLY A 403 -27.28 24.67 -8.93
CA GLY A 403 -26.90 25.12 -10.28
C GLY A 403 -25.85 24.38 -11.10
N GLY A 404 -25.19 23.33 -10.62
CA GLY A 404 -24.34 22.43 -11.41
C GLY A 404 -25.09 21.14 -11.69
N SER A 405 -25.61 20.98 -12.91
CA SER A 405 -26.28 19.75 -13.35
C SER A 405 -25.43 18.50 -13.02
N PRO A 406 -25.96 17.41 -12.42
CA PRO A 406 -25.25 16.15 -12.35
C PRO A 406 -25.14 15.59 -13.76
N ARG A 407 -24.13 16.04 -14.50
CA ARG A 407 -23.83 15.57 -15.84
C ARG A 407 -23.32 14.15 -15.70
N ALA A 408 -24.24 13.20 -15.76
CA ALA A 408 -24.06 11.77 -16.02
C ALA A 408 -22.62 11.28 -15.78
N ARG A 409 -22.14 11.28 -14.52
CA ARG A 409 -21.03 10.42 -14.14
C ARG A 409 -21.44 9.04 -14.64
N GLY A 410 -20.63 8.43 -15.50
CA GLY A 410 -20.95 7.12 -16.06
C GLY A 410 -21.34 6.22 -14.89
N ARG A 411 -22.51 5.56 -14.96
CA ARG A 411 -23.02 4.74 -13.86
C ARG A 411 -22.07 3.56 -13.64
N ILE A 412 -21.05 3.72 -12.79
CA ILE A 412 -20.11 2.65 -12.47
C ILE A 412 -20.82 1.68 -11.54
N GLU A 413 -20.99 0.44 -12.01
CA GLU A 413 -21.62 -0.63 -11.25
C GLU A 413 -20.82 -0.93 -9.97
N CYS A 414 -21.51 -0.97 -8.83
CA CYS A 414 -20.93 -1.35 -7.55
C CYS A 414 -20.86 -2.87 -7.42
N LYS A 415 -19.66 -3.39 -7.14
CA LYS A 415 -19.38 -4.82 -6.95
C LYS A 415 -18.94 -5.16 -5.52
N CYS A 416 -19.39 -4.39 -4.53
CA CYS A 416 -18.96 -4.56 -3.13
C CYS A 416 -19.46 -5.85 -2.47
N GLY A 417 -20.49 -6.49 -3.04
CA GLY A 417 -21.05 -7.74 -2.50
C GLY A 417 -21.92 -7.59 -1.25
N ALA A 418 -22.12 -6.37 -0.74
CA ALA A 418 -23.01 -6.12 0.40
C ALA A 418 -24.47 -6.45 0.05
N ALA A 419 -25.21 -7.01 1.02
CA ALA A 419 -26.64 -7.30 0.84
C ALA A 419 -27.47 -6.01 0.61
N SER A 420 -27.05 -4.92 1.24
CA SER A 420 -27.61 -3.55 1.13
C SER A 420 -26.99 -2.74 -0.02
N CYS A 421 -26.35 -3.38 -1.01
CA CYS A 421 -25.65 -2.68 -2.09
C CYS A 421 -26.55 -1.75 -2.92
N ARG A 422 -26.13 -0.48 -3.04
CA ARG A 422 -26.82 0.60 -3.78
C ARG A 422 -26.70 0.50 -5.31
N LYS A 423 -26.10 -0.58 -5.82
CA LYS A 423 -25.91 -0.94 -7.25
C LYS A 423 -24.93 -0.07 -8.03
N TYR A 424 -24.71 1.18 -7.63
CA TYR A 424 -23.75 2.08 -8.27
C TYR A 424 -22.80 2.69 -7.23
N LEU A 425 -21.60 3.08 -7.67
CA LEU A 425 -20.60 3.70 -6.78
C LEU A 425 -21.01 5.11 -6.35
N PHE A 426 -21.55 5.89 -7.29
CA PHE A 426 -22.00 7.27 -7.09
C PHE A 426 -23.48 7.41 -7.38
#